data_AF-A0A3N5YT11-F1
#
_entry.id   AF-A0A3N5YT11-F1
#
_cell.length_a   1.000
_cell.length_b   1.000
_cell.length_c   1.000
_cell.angle_alpha   90.00
_cell.angle_beta   90.00
_cell.angle_gamma   90.00
#
_symmetry.space_group_name_H-M   'P 1'
#
loop_
_entity.id
_entity.type
_entity.pdbx_description
1 polymer ?
#
loop_
_entity_poly.entity_id
_entity_poly.type
_entity_poly.pdbx_seq_one_letter_code
_entity_poly.pdbx_strand_id
1 'polypeptide(L)'
;MRPCHPPEVDLSFPLAYRRGMSDSRCRRAVVLARGLGSRMRRAADAALDATQARVADTGVKAMIPIGRPFLDYLLTALADAGITAVSLVIGPEHGVIRDYYTSKVVPSRLQIDFAVQERPLGTADAVLAAESAAAGEPFLAINSDNYYPPAVLAAVRALDGPGLAAFDPEALVRLGNISASRVGAYAVLDVDENGSLRRIVEKPDESTWAAIGRKAPVSMNCWRFG
;
A
#
# COMPACT_ATOMS: atom_id res chain seq x y z
N MET A 1 5.15 49.64 -9.30
CA MET A 1 4.70 48.22 -9.33
C MET A 1 5.95 47.36 -9.23
N ARG A 2 6.10 46.56 -8.16
CA ARG A 2 7.18 45.56 -8.06
C ARG A 2 6.58 44.19 -8.39
N PRO A 3 7.25 43.34 -9.19
CA PRO A 3 6.76 41.99 -9.47
C PRO A 3 6.94 41.11 -8.23
N CYS A 4 5.88 40.39 -7.85
CA CYS A 4 5.93 39.33 -6.84
C CYS A 4 6.60 38.10 -7.46
N HIS A 5 7.75 37.68 -6.91
CA HIS A 5 8.25 36.32 -7.11
C HIS A 5 7.64 35.38 -6.07
N PRO A 6 7.27 34.14 -6.45
CA PRO A 6 6.90 33.11 -5.47
C PRO A 6 8.14 32.70 -4.64
N PRO A 7 7.97 32.26 -3.39
CA PRO A 7 9.10 31.80 -2.58
C PRO A 7 9.67 30.51 -3.16
N GLU A 8 11.00 30.48 -3.35
CA GLU A 8 11.76 29.26 -3.62
C GLU A 8 11.67 28.33 -2.41
N VAL A 9 11.21 27.09 -2.64
CA VAL A 9 11.25 26.03 -1.63
C VAL A 9 12.63 25.40 -1.70
N ASP A 10 13.42 25.62 -0.65
CA ASP A 10 14.73 25.00 -0.48
C ASP A 10 14.56 23.48 -0.25
N LEU A 11 14.89 22.69 -1.27
CA LEU A 11 14.92 21.22 -1.24
C LEU A 11 16.31 20.67 -0.92
N SER A 12 17.17 21.44 -0.24
CA SER A 12 18.46 20.95 0.23
C SER A 12 18.30 19.95 1.38
N PHE A 13 18.02 18.70 1.02
CA PHE A 13 18.30 17.56 1.89
C PHE A 13 19.83 17.49 2.08
N PRO A 14 20.36 17.51 3.31
CA PRO A 14 21.79 17.47 3.52
C PRO A 14 22.37 16.15 2.98
N LEU A 15 23.26 16.29 1.99
CA LEU A 15 24.10 15.21 1.52
C LEU A 15 24.98 14.68 2.67
N ALA A 16 24.97 13.35 2.79
CA ALA A 16 26.03 12.51 3.37
C ALA A 16 26.24 12.55 4.90
N TYR A 17 25.51 11.66 5.58
CA TYR A 17 26.13 10.81 6.60
C TYR A 17 26.20 9.37 6.07
N ARG A 18 27.27 9.06 5.34
CA ARG A 18 27.69 7.67 5.07
C ARG A 18 28.59 7.23 6.23
N ARG A 19 28.01 6.55 7.22
CA ARG A 19 28.77 5.71 8.15
C ARG A 19 28.16 4.32 8.09
N GLY A 20 29.01 3.31 7.88
CA GLY A 20 28.66 1.96 7.43
C GLY A 20 27.38 1.39 8.04
N MET A 21 26.31 1.37 7.26
CA MET A 21 25.14 0.55 7.53
C MET A 21 25.44 -0.84 6.95
N SER A 22 25.48 -1.85 7.82
CA SER A 22 25.05 -3.20 7.44
C SER A 22 23.79 -3.10 6.56
N ASP A 23 23.61 -3.97 5.57
CA ASP A 23 22.43 -3.96 4.67
C ASP A 23 21.15 -4.39 5.43
N SER A 24 20.78 -3.66 6.48
CA SER A 24 19.59 -3.83 7.32
C SER A 24 18.29 -3.36 6.64
N ARG A 25 18.37 -3.04 5.34
CA ARG A 25 17.27 -2.48 4.56
C ARG A 25 16.35 -3.60 4.08
N CYS A 26 15.24 -3.77 4.79
CA CYS A 26 14.11 -4.65 4.48
C CYS A 26 13.96 -4.93 2.97
N ARG A 27 14.22 -6.17 2.52
CA ARG A 27 14.21 -6.51 1.07
C ARG A 27 12.89 -7.10 0.61
N ARG A 28 12.01 -7.44 1.55
CA ARG A 28 10.77 -8.17 1.34
C ARG A 28 9.54 -7.32 1.62
N ALA A 29 8.50 -7.53 0.83
CA ALA A 29 7.16 -7.05 1.15
C ALA A 29 6.15 -8.21 1.18
N VAL A 30 5.30 -8.23 2.19
CA VAL A 30 4.12 -9.07 2.33
C VAL A 30 2.92 -8.23 1.89
N VAL A 31 2.27 -8.65 0.80
CA VAL A 31 1.14 -7.94 0.20
C VAL A 31 -0.15 -8.70 0.50
N LEU A 32 -1.06 -8.07 1.22
CA LEU A 32 -2.27 -8.67 1.76
C LEU A 32 -3.37 -8.70 0.70
N ALA A 33 -3.36 -9.74 -0.14
CA ALA A 33 -4.16 -9.83 -1.36
C ALA A 33 -5.44 -10.69 -1.25
N ARG A 34 -5.68 -11.37 -0.13
CA ARG A 34 -6.88 -12.23 0.04
C ARG A 34 -8.19 -11.49 -0.21
N GLY A 35 -8.34 -10.27 0.29
CA GLY A 35 -9.60 -9.55 0.21
C GLY A 35 -9.94 -8.99 -1.18
N LEU A 36 -9.10 -9.19 -2.21
CA LEU A 36 -9.38 -8.75 -3.59
C LEU A 36 -10.56 -9.51 -4.20
N GLY A 37 -10.69 -10.81 -3.94
CA GLY A 37 -11.71 -11.65 -4.54
C GLY A 37 -13.16 -11.25 -4.22
N SER A 38 -13.41 -10.61 -3.07
CA SER A 38 -14.75 -10.13 -2.67
C SER A 38 -14.99 -8.67 -3.02
N ARG A 39 -13.96 -7.81 -2.92
CA ARG A 39 -14.05 -6.36 -3.24
C ARG A 39 -14.19 -6.11 -4.73
N MET A 40 -13.42 -6.82 -5.57
CA MET A 40 -13.49 -6.67 -7.03
C MET A 40 -14.84 -7.13 -7.59
N ARG A 41 -15.45 -8.18 -7.01
CA ARG A 41 -16.80 -8.63 -7.40
C ARG A 41 -17.85 -7.52 -7.18
N ARG A 42 -17.84 -6.85 -6.02
CA ARG A 42 -18.77 -5.73 -5.74
C ARG A 42 -18.53 -4.50 -6.63
N ALA A 43 -17.27 -4.24 -7.01
CA ALA A 43 -16.95 -3.12 -7.89
C ALA A 43 -17.39 -3.38 -9.34
N ALA A 44 -17.37 -4.64 -9.80
CA ALA A 44 -17.89 -5.01 -11.12
C ALA A 44 -19.43 -4.88 -11.22
N ASP A 45 -20.14 -5.03 -10.10
CA ASP A 45 -21.59 -4.82 -10.03
C ASP A 45 -21.98 -3.32 -9.99
N ALA A 46 -21.04 -2.43 -9.68
CA ALA A 46 -21.24 -0.99 -9.68
C ALA A 46 -20.89 -0.40 -11.06
N ALA A 47 -21.92 -0.29 -11.90
CA ALA A 47 -21.97 0.40 -13.20
C ALA A 47 -21.23 -0.28 -14.37
N LEU A 48 -21.90 -1.25 -15.01
CA LEU A 48 -21.80 -1.45 -16.46
C LEU A 48 -23.07 -0.86 -17.09
N ASP A 49 -22.94 0.28 -17.77
CA ASP A 49 -24.03 0.88 -18.56
C ASP A 49 -24.44 -0.07 -19.70
N ALA A 50 -25.74 -0.18 -19.97
CA ALA A 50 -26.35 -1.11 -20.93
C ALA A 50 -25.83 -0.94 -22.37
N THR A 51 -25.11 0.15 -22.65
CA THR A 51 -24.40 0.40 -23.90
C THR A 51 -23.13 -0.46 -24.06
N GLN A 52 -22.49 -0.91 -22.96
CA GLN A 52 -21.29 -1.78 -23.00
C GLN A 52 -21.58 -3.27 -23.26
N ALA A 53 -22.85 -3.68 -23.15
CA ALA A 53 -23.29 -5.06 -23.40
C ALA A 53 -23.41 -5.36 -24.91
N ARG A 54 -23.83 -4.39 -25.75
CA ARG A 54 -23.95 -4.63 -27.21
C ARG A 54 -22.63 -4.61 -27.97
N VAL A 55 -21.58 -3.98 -27.43
CA VAL A 55 -20.22 -4.01 -28.00
C VAL A 55 -19.49 -5.32 -27.64
N ALA A 56 -20.04 -6.14 -26.74
CA ALA A 56 -19.45 -7.42 -26.35
C ALA A 56 -19.58 -8.52 -27.43
N ASP A 57 -20.53 -8.41 -28.36
CA ASP A 57 -20.80 -9.44 -29.37
C ASP A 57 -19.95 -9.36 -30.65
N THR A 58 -19.14 -8.31 -30.82
CA THR A 58 -18.38 -8.10 -32.08
C THR A 58 -16.88 -8.39 -31.97
N GLY A 59 -16.39 -8.87 -30.83
CA GLY A 59 -15.00 -9.33 -30.75
C GLY A 59 -13.91 -8.26 -30.91
N VAL A 60 -14.26 -6.97 -30.92
CA VAL A 60 -13.29 -5.84 -30.99
C VAL A 60 -13.33 -5.00 -29.71
N LYS A 61 -13.22 -5.69 -28.56
CA LYS A 61 -12.69 -5.10 -27.31
C LYS A 61 -11.19 -5.39 -27.13
N ALA A 62 -10.52 -5.91 -28.17
CA ALA A 62 -9.07 -6.18 -28.17
C ALA A 62 -8.19 -4.92 -28.07
N MET A 63 -8.77 -3.71 -28.06
CA MET A 63 -8.02 -2.45 -28.18
C MET A 63 -8.48 -1.28 -27.29
N ILE A 64 -9.16 -1.51 -26.17
CA ILE A 64 -9.21 -0.49 -25.10
C ILE A 64 -8.59 -1.05 -23.82
N PRO A 65 -7.25 -1.01 -23.69
CA PRO A 65 -6.56 -1.29 -22.45
C PRO A 65 -6.52 -0.01 -21.62
N ILE A 66 -7.21 0.04 -20.48
CA ILE A 66 -6.63 0.79 -19.36
C ILE A 66 -5.68 -0.20 -18.69
N GLY A 67 -4.43 -0.13 -19.16
CA GLY A 67 -3.41 -1.17 -19.04
C GLY A 67 -3.15 -1.65 -17.61
N ARG A 68 -2.94 -2.97 -17.52
CA ARG A 68 -2.45 -3.81 -16.42
C ARG A 68 -3.24 -3.83 -15.08
N PRO A 69 -3.29 -4.96 -14.35
CA PRO A 69 -3.93 -5.05 -13.04
C PRO A 69 -3.42 -4.00 -12.05
N PHE A 70 -4.26 -3.54 -11.11
CA PHE A 70 -3.84 -2.58 -10.07
C PHE A 70 -2.60 -3.05 -9.30
N LEU A 71 -2.55 -4.35 -8.99
CA LEU A 71 -1.44 -4.96 -8.27
C LEU A 71 -0.10 -4.83 -9.04
N ASP A 72 -0.09 -4.71 -10.37
CA ASP A 72 1.13 -4.43 -11.13
C ASP A 72 1.71 -3.05 -10.82
N TYR A 73 0.86 -2.04 -10.56
CA TYR A 73 1.33 -0.71 -10.16
C TYR A 73 1.97 -0.74 -8.79
N LEU A 74 1.39 -1.51 -7.85
CA LEU A 74 1.96 -1.69 -6.53
C LEU A 74 3.30 -2.45 -6.59
N LEU A 75 3.37 -3.54 -7.36
CA LEU A 75 4.60 -4.31 -7.56
C LEU A 75 5.69 -3.45 -8.24
N THR A 76 5.31 -2.61 -9.21
CA THR A 76 6.23 -1.65 -9.82
C THR A 76 6.79 -0.69 -8.77
N ALA A 77 5.93 -0.10 -7.93
CA ALA A 77 6.34 0.85 -6.90
C ALA A 77 7.23 0.21 -5.83
N LEU A 78 6.96 -1.04 -5.44
CA LEU A 78 7.81 -1.83 -4.55
C LEU A 78 9.21 -2.02 -5.15
N ALA A 79 9.28 -2.43 -6.41
CA ALA A 79 10.56 -2.60 -7.10
C ALA A 79 11.32 -1.27 -7.23
N ASP A 80 10.62 -0.16 -7.52
CA ASP A 80 11.21 1.18 -7.60
C ASP A 80 11.74 1.66 -6.23
N ALA A 81 11.12 1.20 -5.13
CA ALA A 81 11.58 1.45 -3.76
C ALA A 81 12.75 0.54 -3.31
N GLY A 82 13.19 -0.38 -4.19
CA GLY A 82 14.29 -1.31 -3.92
C GLY A 82 13.90 -2.57 -3.13
N ILE A 83 12.61 -2.91 -3.08
CA ILE A 83 12.15 -4.24 -2.67
C ILE A 83 12.50 -5.23 -3.79
N THR A 84 12.98 -6.42 -3.42
CA THR A 84 13.40 -7.46 -4.37
C THR A 84 12.60 -8.76 -4.23
N ALA A 85 11.89 -8.94 -3.12
CA ALA A 85 11.06 -10.11 -2.87
C ALA A 85 9.65 -9.71 -2.40
N VAL A 86 8.63 -10.39 -2.90
CA VAL A 86 7.23 -10.15 -2.54
C VAL A 86 6.55 -11.47 -2.21
N SER A 87 5.90 -11.54 -1.06
CA SER A 87 4.95 -12.60 -0.73
C SER A 87 3.52 -12.09 -0.91
N LEU A 88 2.78 -12.68 -1.84
CA LEU A 88 1.37 -12.37 -2.04
C LEU A 88 0.55 -13.29 -1.12
N VAL A 89 -0.09 -12.70 -0.10
CA VAL A 89 -1.00 -13.45 0.78
C VAL A 89 -2.36 -13.58 0.11
N ILE A 90 -2.71 -14.79 -0.30
CA ILE A 90 -3.95 -15.09 -1.03
C ILE A 90 -4.78 -16.15 -0.30
N GLY A 91 -6.04 -16.29 -0.68
CA GLY A 91 -6.88 -17.42 -0.27
C GLY A 91 -6.73 -18.63 -1.23
N PRO A 92 -7.08 -19.86 -0.80
CA PRO A 92 -7.04 -21.05 -1.65
C PRO A 92 -7.86 -20.93 -2.94
N GLU A 93 -8.91 -20.10 -2.94
CA GLU A 93 -9.78 -19.81 -4.07
C GLU A 93 -9.14 -18.90 -5.14
N HIS A 94 -8.00 -18.27 -4.87
CA HIS A 94 -7.38 -17.25 -5.72
C HIS A 94 -6.37 -17.81 -6.73
N GLY A 95 -6.62 -18.99 -7.28
CA GLY A 95 -5.75 -19.62 -8.29
C GLY A 95 -5.43 -18.71 -9.48
N VAL A 96 -6.40 -17.89 -9.92
CA VAL A 96 -6.21 -16.93 -11.02
C VAL A 96 -5.08 -15.92 -10.75
N ILE A 97 -4.96 -15.43 -9.50
CA ILE A 97 -3.89 -14.49 -9.13
C ILE A 97 -2.55 -15.20 -9.19
N ARG A 98 -2.48 -16.42 -8.65
CA ARG A 98 -1.27 -17.24 -8.67
C ARG A 98 -0.81 -17.53 -10.10
N ASP A 99 -1.71 -17.99 -10.96
CA ASP A 99 -1.42 -18.32 -12.36
C ASP A 99 -0.98 -17.08 -13.15
N TYR A 100 -1.57 -15.91 -12.86
CA TYR A 100 -1.19 -14.66 -13.51
C TYR A 100 0.28 -14.31 -13.25
N TYR A 101 0.70 -14.30 -11.98
CA TYR A 101 2.06 -13.90 -11.58
C TYR A 101 3.10 -15.03 -11.67
N THR A 102 2.67 -16.26 -11.95
CA THR A 102 3.59 -17.39 -12.19
C THR A 102 3.81 -17.64 -13.68
N SER A 103 2.78 -17.47 -14.51
CA SER A 103 2.80 -17.95 -15.90
C SER A 103 2.57 -16.88 -16.96
N LYS A 104 1.86 -15.79 -16.64
CA LYS A 104 1.50 -14.75 -17.63
C LYS A 104 2.39 -13.52 -17.54
N VAL A 105 2.66 -13.07 -16.32
CA VAL A 105 3.49 -11.92 -16.01
C VAL A 105 4.49 -12.36 -14.96
N VAL A 106 5.71 -12.69 -15.38
CA VAL A 106 6.81 -12.99 -14.47
C VAL A 106 7.62 -11.71 -14.29
N PRO A 107 7.53 -11.02 -13.13
CA PRO A 107 8.22 -9.76 -12.96
C PRO A 107 9.74 -9.98 -12.93
N SER A 108 10.47 -9.30 -13.81
CA SER A 108 11.94 -9.45 -13.89
C SER A 108 12.69 -8.81 -12.72
N ARG A 109 12.05 -7.90 -11.98
CA ARG A 109 12.65 -7.13 -10.88
C ARG A 109 12.29 -7.65 -9.49
N LEU A 110 11.34 -8.58 -9.39
CA LEU A 110 10.83 -9.09 -8.12
C LEU A 110 10.75 -10.61 -8.14
N GLN A 111 11.24 -11.24 -7.08
CA GLN A 111 10.91 -12.62 -6.76
C GLN A 111 9.53 -12.64 -6.09
N ILE A 112 8.58 -13.37 -6.66
CA ILE A 112 7.23 -13.50 -6.09
C ILE A 112 7.03 -14.92 -5.57
N ASP A 113 6.62 -15.01 -4.31
CA ASP A 113 6.09 -16.21 -3.68
C ASP A 113 4.66 -15.96 -3.17
N PHE A 114 4.00 -17.03 -2.72
CA PHE A 114 2.61 -16.97 -2.27
C PHE A 114 2.48 -17.60 -0.89
N ALA A 115 1.87 -16.84 0.01
CA ALA A 115 1.38 -17.34 1.29
C ALA A 115 -0.12 -17.60 1.17
N VAL A 116 -0.61 -18.69 1.76
CA VAL A 116 -2.03 -19.03 1.76
C VAL A 116 -2.60 -18.71 3.13
N GLN A 117 -3.48 -17.72 3.19
CA GLN A 117 -4.38 -17.57 4.31
C GLN A 117 -5.54 -18.55 4.08
N GLU A 118 -5.85 -19.43 5.03
CA GLU A 118 -6.90 -20.45 4.85
C GLU A 118 -8.32 -19.90 4.99
N ARG A 119 -8.57 -19.11 6.05
CA ARG A 119 -9.85 -18.40 6.28
C ARG A 119 -9.62 -16.89 6.45
N PRO A 120 -10.53 -16.01 6.02
CA PRO A 120 -10.32 -14.56 6.08
C PRO A 120 -10.55 -14.03 7.51
N LEU A 121 -9.68 -14.41 8.45
CA LEU A 121 -9.82 -14.08 9.88
C LEU A 121 -9.31 -12.68 10.25
N GLY A 122 -8.81 -11.93 9.26
CA GLY A 122 -8.37 -10.55 9.42
C GLY A 122 -6.96 -10.31 8.89
N THR A 123 -6.52 -9.05 9.00
CA THR A 123 -5.21 -8.57 8.52
C THR A 123 -4.04 -9.21 9.28
N ALA A 124 -4.15 -9.34 10.61
CA ALA A 124 -3.10 -9.96 11.42
C ALA A 124 -2.91 -11.44 11.06
N ASP A 125 -4.00 -12.19 10.88
CA ASP A 125 -3.96 -13.59 10.42
C ASP A 125 -3.36 -13.70 8.99
N ALA A 126 -3.63 -12.73 8.13
CA ALA A 126 -2.99 -12.67 6.81
C ALA A 126 -1.47 -12.44 6.91
N VAL A 127 -1.00 -11.61 7.84
CA VAL A 127 0.43 -11.42 8.10
C VAL A 127 1.06 -12.69 8.67
N LEU A 128 0.39 -13.36 9.62
CA LEU A 128 0.84 -14.63 10.19
C LEU A 128 0.97 -15.73 9.14
N ALA A 129 0.06 -15.80 8.16
CA ALA A 129 0.17 -16.74 7.05
C ALA A 129 1.46 -16.57 6.23
N ALA A 130 2.11 -15.40 6.29
CA ALA A 130 3.38 -15.11 5.63
C ALA A 130 4.61 -15.24 6.55
N GLU A 131 4.48 -15.75 7.77
CA GLU A 131 5.58 -15.89 8.75
C GLU A 131 6.79 -16.62 8.14
N SER A 132 6.56 -17.78 7.53
CA SER A 132 7.62 -18.56 6.87
C SER A 132 8.28 -17.80 5.70
N ALA A 133 7.53 -16.95 4.99
CA ALA A 133 8.07 -16.15 3.91
C ALA A 133 8.92 -14.98 4.43
N ALA A 134 8.58 -14.41 5.58
CA ALA A 134 9.38 -13.40 6.26
C ALA A 134 10.70 -13.97 6.82
N ALA A 135 10.71 -15.25 7.22
CA ALA A 135 11.92 -15.99 7.62
C ALA A 135 12.77 -15.30 8.71
N GLY A 136 12.14 -14.54 9.61
CA GLY A 136 12.83 -13.79 10.66
C GLY A 136 13.59 -12.55 10.17
N GLU A 137 13.42 -12.15 8.91
CA GLU A 137 13.97 -10.91 8.35
C GLU A 137 12.95 -9.77 8.39
N PRO A 138 13.40 -8.49 8.43
CA PRO A 138 12.50 -7.36 8.30
C PRO A 138 11.74 -7.34 6.97
N PHE A 139 10.45 -7.07 7.04
CA PHE A 139 9.56 -7.02 5.88
C PHE A 139 8.55 -5.87 5.96
N LEU A 140 8.11 -5.38 4.81
CA LEU A 140 6.96 -4.49 4.73
C LEU A 140 5.66 -5.31 4.75
N ALA A 141 4.63 -4.90 5.48
CA ALA A 141 3.28 -5.45 5.33
C ALA A 141 2.35 -4.37 4.78
N ILE A 142 1.73 -4.63 3.63
CA ILE A 142 0.91 -3.65 2.92
C ILE A 142 -0.38 -4.22 2.34
N ASN A 143 -1.45 -3.42 2.32
CA ASN A 143 -2.67 -3.76 1.59
C ASN A 143 -2.43 -3.82 0.07
N SER A 144 -3.05 -4.79 -0.61
CA SER A 144 -2.94 -4.94 -2.07
C SER A 144 -3.79 -3.96 -2.88
N ASP A 145 -4.72 -3.26 -2.25
CA ASP A 145 -5.65 -2.31 -2.88
C ASP A 145 -5.32 -0.84 -2.59
N ASN A 146 -4.16 -0.58 -1.98
CA ASN A 146 -3.62 0.76 -1.78
C ASN A 146 -2.41 0.99 -2.68
N TYR A 147 -2.27 2.20 -3.21
CA TYR A 147 -1.07 2.63 -3.91
C TYR A 147 -0.21 3.49 -2.98
N TYR A 148 1.06 3.12 -2.85
CA TYR A 148 2.03 3.85 -2.04
C TYR A 148 3.11 4.42 -2.96
N PRO A 149 3.41 5.72 -2.89
CA PRO A 149 4.50 6.30 -3.65
C PRO A 149 5.83 5.59 -3.34
N PRO A 150 6.69 5.32 -4.34
CA PRO A 150 7.99 4.66 -4.12
C PRO A 150 8.85 5.32 -3.05
N ALA A 151 8.82 6.66 -2.95
CA ALA A 151 9.55 7.40 -1.91
C ALA A 151 9.07 7.06 -0.49
N VAL A 152 7.77 6.84 -0.30
CA VAL A 152 7.21 6.43 1.00
C VAL A 152 7.65 5.00 1.34
N LEU A 153 7.53 4.08 0.37
CA LEU A 153 7.98 2.69 0.54
C LEU A 153 9.48 2.61 0.86
N ALA A 154 10.30 3.42 0.19
CA ALA A 154 11.75 3.49 0.42
C ALA A 154 12.07 4.04 1.81
N ALA A 155 11.35 5.06 2.27
CA ALA A 155 11.50 5.62 3.61
C ALA A 155 11.13 4.60 4.70
N VAL A 156 9.97 3.96 4.58
CA VAL A 156 9.51 2.93 5.55
C VAL A 156 10.48 1.76 5.58
N ARG A 157 10.93 1.28 4.43
CA ARG A 157 11.94 0.20 4.31
C ARG A 157 13.25 0.52 5.05
N ALA A 158 13.65 1.79 5.07
CA ALA A 158 14.90 2.25 5.64
C ALA A 158 14.85 2.51 7.16
N LEU A 159 13.70 2.35 7.80
CA LEU A 159 13.57 2.51 9.26
C LEU A 159 14.47 1.52 10.02
N ASP A 160 15.03 1.99 11.13
CA ASP A 160 15.89 1.22 12.04
C ASP A 160 15.06 0.55 13.15
N GLY A 161 14.04 -0.21 12.74
CA GLY A 161 13.10 -0.86 13.66
C GLY A 161 11.67 -0.93 13.12
N PRO A 162 10.75 -1.58 13.86
CA PRO A 162 9.34 -1.60 13.50
C PRO A 162 8.76 -0.20 13.39
N GLY A 163 7.85 0.01 12.43
CA GLY A 163 7.24 1.32 12.21
C GLY A 163 6.25 1.30 11.07
N LEU A 164 5.75 2.47 10.68
CA LEU A 164 4.76 2.60 9.60
C LEU A 164 4.86 3.93 8.87
N ALA A 165 4.28 3.98 7.67
CA ALA A 165 3.95 5.24 7.03
C ALA A 165 2.75 5.89 7.74
N ALA A 166 2.93 7.15 8.13
CA ALA A 166 1.90 8.02 8.66
C ALA A 166 1.54 9.07 7.59
N PHE A 167 0.26 9.19 7.25
CA PHE A 167 -0.19 10.07 6.17
C PHE A 167 -0.96 11.28 6.71
N ASP A 168 -0.71 12.44 6.12
CA ASP A 168 -1.52 13.63 6.36
C ASP A 168 -2.94 13.43 5.77
N PRO A 169 -4.00 13.48 6.59
CA PRO A 169 -5.37 13.30 6.13
C PRO A 169 -5.80 14.34 5.09
N GLU A 170 -5.33 15.58 5.17
CA GLU A 170 -5.67 16.63 4.20
C GLU A 170 -5.01 16.35 2.84
N ALA A 171 -3.75 15.90 2.86
CA ALA A 171 -3.04 15.50 1.65
C ALA A 171 -3.73 14.31 0.95
N LEU A 172 -4.23 13.33 1.71
CA LEU A 172 -4.98 12.20 1.14
C LEU A 172 -6.28 12.64 0.46
N VAL A 173 -6.97 13.64 0.99
CA VAL A 173 -8.17 14.19 0.35
C VAL A 173 -7.79 14.95 -0.93
N ARG A 174 -6.82 15.85 -0.85
CA ARG A 174 -6.46 16.75 -1.95
C ARG A 174 -5.72 16.07 -3.10
N LEU A 175 -4.79 15.16 -2.78
CA LEU A 175 -3.89 14.53 -3.75
C LEU A 175 -4.27 13.07 -4.04
N GLY A 176 -4.85 12.38 -3.06
CA GLY A 176 -5.24 10.97 -3.18
C GLY A 176 -6.63 10.74 -3.76
N ASN A 177 -7.42 11.80 -3.98
CA ASN A 177 -8.82 11.71 -4.42
C ASN A 177 -9.67 10.79 -3.50
N ILE A 178 -9.40 10.83 -2.20
CA ILE A 178 -10.13 10.06 -1.18
C ILE A 178 -11.11 11.00 -0.48
N SER A 179 -12.38 10.61 -0.33
CA SER A 179 -13.34 11.48 0.37
C SER A 179 -12.94 11.69 1.83
N ALA A 180 -13.19 12.89 2.36
CA ALA A 180 -12.92 13.21 3.77
C ALA A 180 -13.61 12.22 4.73
N SER A 181 -14.83 11.78 4.40
CA SER A 181 -15.56 10.76 5.16
C SER A 181 -14.85 9.41 5.19
N ARG A 182 -14.19 9.02 4.09
CA ARG A 182 -13.44 7.77 4.01
C ARG A 182 -12.11 7.88 4.74
N VAL A 183 -11.41 9.01 4.63
CA VAL A 183 -10.18 9.28 5.40
C VAL A 183 -10.49 9.30 6.91
N GLY A 184 -11.61 9.89 7.32
CA GLY A 184 -12.04 9.91 8.73
C GLY A 184 -12.36 8.53 9.33
N ALA A 185 -12.52 7.50 8.49
CA ALA A 185 -12.71 6.11 8.91
C ALA A 185 -11.40 5.30 8.96
N TYR A 186 -10.28 5.87 8.51
CA TYR A 186 -8.96 5.25 8.66
C TYR A 186 -8.47 5.32 10.11
N ALA A 187 -7.50 4.48 10.43
CA ALA A 187 -6.95 4.46 11.77
C ALA A 187 -6.16 5.75 12.02
N VAL A 188 -6.53 6.48 13.08
CA VAL A 188 -5.81 7.68 13.51
C VAL A 188 -4.62 7.28 14.38
N LEU A 189 -3.51 8.00 14.23
CA LEU A 189 -2.26 7.78 14.93
C LEU A 189 -2.02 8.90 15.95
N ASP A 190 -1.88 8.52 17.20
CA ASP A 190 -1.35 9.37 18.27
C ASP A 190 0.18 9.16 18.32
N VAL A 191 0.90 10.14 17.80
CA VAL A 191 2.36 10.13 17.64
C VAL A 191 2.93 11.23 18.51
N ASP A 192 4.00 10.92 19.24
CA ASP A 192 4.65 11.90 20.09
C ASP A 192 5.66 12.79 19.34
N GLU A 193 6.22 13.75 20.07
CA GLU A 193 7.22 14.71 19.58
C GLU A 193 8.50 14.07 19.03
N ASN A 194 8.80 12.83 19.41
CA ASN A 194 9.95 12.07 18.92
C ASN A 194 9.59 11.18 17.72
N GLY A 195 8.35 11.22 17.24
CA GLY A 195 7.87 10.38 16.14
C GLY A 195 7.50 8.95 16.56
N SER A 196 7.38 8.67 17.86
CA SER A 196 7.01 7.36 18.37
C SER A 196 5.48 7.21 18.45
N LEU A 197 4.98 6.07 17.97
CA LEU A 197 3.55 5.75 18.03
C LEU A 197 3.14 5.41 19.47
N ARG A 198 2.25 6.20 20.07
CA ARG A 198 1.66 5.93 21.39
C ARG A 198 0.39 5.10 21.30
N ARG A 199 -0.45 5.40 20.30
CA ARG A 199 -1.74 4.74 20.12
C ARG A 199 -2.16 4.78 18.66
N ILE A 200 -2.82 3.71 18.25
CA ILE A 200 -3.57 3.65 17.00
C ILE A 200 -5.04 3.35 17.33
N VAL A 201 -5.96 4.10 16.73
CA VAL A 201 -7.41 3.88 16.92
C VAL A 201 -8.05 3.66 15.57
N GLU A 202 -8.55 2.43 15.35
CA GLU A 202 -9.28 2.04 14.15
C GLU A 202 -10.69 2.62 14.16
N LYS A 203 -11.12 3.21 13.04
CA LYS A 203 -12.46 3.82 12.86
C LYS A 203 -12.82 4.74 14.04
N PRO A 204 -12.01 5.79 14.29
CA PRO A 204 -12.21 6.72 15.39
C PRO A 204 -13.58 7.40 15.31
N ASP A 205 -14.22 7.55 16.47
CA ASP A 205 -15.40 8.39 16.61
C ASP A 205 -15.03 9.88 16.74
N GLU A 206 -16.02 10.77 16.77
CA GLU A 206 -15.78 12.21 16.87
C GLU A 206 -15.07 12.58 18.19
N SER A 207 -15.32 11.85 19.27
CA SER A 207 -14.67 12.09 20.57
C SER A 207 -13.17 11.80 20.50
N THR A 208 -12.79 10.74 19.78
CA THR A 208 -11.40 10.37 19.52
C THR A 208 -10.71 11.42 18.67
N TRP A 209 -11.36 11.88 17.60
CA TRP A 209 -10.82 12.96 16.75
C TRP A 209 -10.66 14.28 17.51
N ALA A 210 -11.56 14.61 18.43
CA ALA A 210 -11.45 15.79 19.27
C ALA A 210 -10.27 15.68 20.25
N ALA A 211 -9.99 14.48 20.78
CA ALA A 211 -8.90 14.24 21.72
C ALA A 211 -7.51 14.22 21.08
N ILE A 212 -7.36 13.54 19.93
CA ILE A 212 -6.06 13.39 19.24
C ILE A 212 -5.79 14.61 18.33
N GLY A 213 -6.86 15.20 17.77
CA GLY A 213 -6.80 16.35 16.87
C GLY A 213 -7.05 15.97 15.41
N ARG A 214 -7.82 16.80 14.69
CA ARG A 214 -8.22 16.53 13.28
C ARG A 214 -7.07 16.52 12.27
N LYS A 215 -5.90 17.00 12.66
CA LYS A 215 -4.67 17.00 11.84
C LYS A 215 -3.76 15.81 12.15
N ALA A 216 -4.14 14.96 13.09
CA ALA A 216 -3.37 13.78 13.42
C ALA A 216 -3.25 12.88 12.19
N PRO A 217 -2.06 12.29 11.95
CA PRO A 217 -1.86 11.46 10.79
C PRO A 217 -2.67 10.17 10.87
N VAL A 218 -2.94 9.57 9.71
CA VAL A 218 -3.67 8.31 9.60
C VAL A 218 -2.79 7.20 9.04
N SER A 219 -3.08 5.97 9.42
CA SER A 219 -2.48 4.77 8.82
C SER A 219 -3.28 4.34 7.60
N MET A 220 -2.56 3.96 6.55
CA MET A 220 -3.11 3.23 5.41
C MET A 220 -2.65 1.76 5.38
N ASN A 221 -2.12 1.23 6.49
CA ASN A 221 -1.50 -0.09 6.59
C ASN A 221 -0.29 -0.27 5.67
N CYS A 222 0.70 0.62 5.81
CA CYS A 222 2.04 0.39 5.30
C CYS A 222 3.01 0.28 6.48
N TRP A 223 3.26 -0.95 6.91
CA TRP A 223 4.05 -1.26 8.10
C TRP A 223 5.42 -1.83 7.71
N ARG A 224 6.44 -1.61 8.53
CA ARG A 224 7.66 -2.39 8.58
C ARG A 224 7.65 -3.20 9.88
N PHE A 225 7.87 -4.49 9.73
CA PHE A 225 8.16 -5.41 10.83
C PHE A 225 9.65 -5.77 10.78
N GLY A 226 10.19 -6.25 11.91
CA GLY A 226 11.59 -6.65 12.06
C GLY A 226 11.76 -7.54 13.27
#